data_AF-B8FMW0-F1
#
_entry.id   AF-B8FMW0-F1
#
_cell.length_a   1.000
_cell.length_b   1.000
_cell.length_c   1.000
_cell.angle_alpha   90.00
_cell.angle_beta   90.00
_cell.angle_gamma   90.00
#
_symmetry.space_group_name_H-M   'P 1'
#
loop_
_entity.id
_entity.type
_entity.pdbx_description
1 polymer ?
#
loop_
_entity_poly.entity_id
_entity_poly.type
_entity_poly.pdbx_seq_one_letter_code
_entity_poly.pdbx_strand_id
1 'polypeptide(L)'
;MKRLFTLLVVLMLATFTACGGGPEIDGSSDEAFKNSITEVRNSLEPEKASEFDKALMVIGFKSMGNVMSSMKSPEDMMAKMKKDLDGKNAEQVMKMAKEIREESKKK
;
A
#
# COMPACT_ATOMS: atom_id res chain seq x y z
N MET A 1 20.31 -23.42 -25.15
CA MET A 1 20.09 -23.28 -23.70
C MET A 1 20.16 -21.83 -23.20
N LYS A 2 21.20 -21.04 -23.55
CA LYS A 2 21.31 -19.64 -23.05
C LYS A 2 20.19 -18.70 -23.53
N ARG A 3 19.69 -18.87 -24.76
CA ARG A 3 18.59 -18.05 -25.32
C ARG A 3 17.19 -18.38 -24.77
N LEU A 4 17.01 -19.57 -24.19
CA LEU A 4 15.76 -19.95 -23.53
C LEU A 4 15.65 -19.30 -22.13
N PHE A 5 16.79 -19.17 -21.45
CA PHE A 5 16.88 -18.47 -20.16
C PHE A 5 16.63 -16.96 -20.29
N THR A 6 17.02 -16.34 -21.41
CA THR A 6 16.76 -14.93 -21.68
C THR A 6 15.27 -14.64 -21.91
N LEU A 7 14.51 -15.59 -22.48
CA LEU A 7 13.06 -15.44 -22.69
C LEU A 7 12.25 -15.51 -21.38
N LEU A 8 12.72 -16.27 -20.39
CA LEU A 8 12.07 -16.38 -19.07
C LEU A 8 12.24 -15.12 -18.20
N VAL A 9 13.34 -14.38 -18.38
CA VAL A 9 13.59 -13.13 -17.63
C VAL A 9 12.78 -11.95 -18.18
N VAL A 10 12.45 -11.96 -19.48
CA VAL A 10 11.64 -10.90 -20.12
C VAL A 10 10.14 -11.06 -19.80
N LEU A 11 9.65 -12.29 -19.60
CA LEU A 11 8.24 -12.54 -19.27
C LEU A 11 7.86 -12.02 -17.87
N MET A 12 8.83 -11.86 -16.96
CA MET A 12 8.59 -11.34 -15.60
C MET A 12 8.47 -9.81 -15.54
N LEU A 13 8.83 -9.10 -16.63
CA LEU A 13 8.76 -7.64 -16.73
C LEU A 13 7.45 -7.12 -17.36
N ALA A 14 6.56 -8.02 -17.79
CA ALA A 14 5.37 -7.67 -18.55
C ALA A 14 4.11 -7.35 -17.71
N THR A 15 4.21 -7.19 -16.38
CA THR A 15 3.05 -6.80 -15.55
C THR A 15 2.96 -5.30 -15.27
N PHE A 16 3.87 -4.47 -15.81
CA PHE A 16 3.87 -3.01 -15.65
C PHE A 16 3.19 -2.28 -16.83
N THR A 17 1.98 -2.70 -17.20
CA THR A 17 1.10 -1.89 -18.06
C THR A 17 -0.35 -1.97 -17.61
N ALA A 18 -0.66 -1.34 -16.48
CA ALA A 18 -1.98 -0.74 -16.28
C ALA A 18 -1.78 0.78 -16.37
N CYS A 19 -2.34 1.35 -17.43
CA CYS A 19 -2.23 2.74 -17.81
C CYS A 19 -2.86 3.65 -16.74
N GLY A 20 -2.10 4.57 -16.16
CA GLY A 20 -2.58 5.57 -15.22
C GLY A 20 -2.89 5.00 -13.84
N GLY A 21 -2.12 5.41 -12.82
CA GLY A 21 -2.36 5.02 -11.44
C GLY A 21 -3.84 5.16 -11.13
N GLY A 22 -4.49 4.07 -10.73
CA GLY A 22 -5.91 4.04 -10.39
C GLY A 22 -6.26 5.06 -9.30
N PRO A 23 -7.52 5.08 -8.83
CA PRO A 23 -7.95 6.01 -7.78
C PRO A 23 -6.92 6.10 -6.64
N GLU A 24 -6.66 7.33 -6.23
CA GLU A 24 -5.69 7.66 -5.19
C GLU A 24 -6.41 7.90 -3.86
N ILE A 25 -5.71 7.63 -2.77
CA ILE A 25 -6.19 7.94 -1.42
C ILE A 25 -6.17 9.45 -1.22
N ASP A 26 -7.29 10.02 -0.80
CA ASP A 26 -7.46 11.43 -0.46
C ASP A 26 -7.39 11.62 1.06
N GLY A 27 -6.27 12.17 1.54
CA GLY A 27 -6.02 12.43 2.96
C GLY A 27 -6.54 13.78 3.46
N SER A 28 -7.25 14.57 2.64
CA SER A 28 -7.65 15.95 2.96
C SER A 28 -8.64 16.04 4.14
N SER A 29 -9.46 15.01 4.35
CA SER A 29 -10.41 14.91 5.46
C SER A 29 -10.65 13.45 5.85
N ASP A 30 -11.26 13.21 7.01
CA ASP A 30 -11.56 11.85 7.48
C ASP A 30 -12.57 11.12 6.59
N GLU A 31 -13.53 11.87 6.05
CA GLU A 31 -14.55 11.35 5.13
C GLU A 31 -13.93 11.04 3.77
N ALA A 32 -13.16 11.98 3.19
CA ALA A 32 -12.47 11.78 1.92
C ALA A 32 -11.51 10.57 1.98
N PHE A 33 -10.83 10.39 3.11
CA PHE A 33 -9.91 9.27 3.31
C PHE A 33 -10.63 7.91 3.32
N LYS A 34 -11.74 7.80 4.05
CA LYS A 34 -12.52 6.55 4.09
C LYS A 34 -13.17 6.23 2.75
N ASN A 35 -13.69 7.25 2.08
CA ASN A 35 -14.34 7.10 0.78
C ASN A 35 -13.32 6.70 -0.29
N SER A 36 -12.21 7.41 -0.40
CA SER A 36 -11.15 7.11 -1.37
C SER A 36 -10.53 5.73 -1.15
N ILE A 37 -10.29 5.28 0.10
CA ILE A 37 -9.86 3.90 0.37
C ILE A 37 -10.85 2.87 -0.19
N THR A 38 -12.15 3.13 0.00
CA THR A 38 -13.21 2.24 -0.50
C THR A 38 -13.24 2.23 -2.03
N GLU A 39 -13.09 3.38 -2.67
CA GLU A 39 -12.99 3.51 -4.13
C GLU A 39 -11.76 2.79 -4.69
N VAL A 40 -10.59 3.00 -4.07
CA VAL A 40 -9.36 2.28 -4.40
C VAL A 40 -9.60 0.78 -4.32
N ARG A 41 -10.13 0.30 -3.21
CA ARG A 41 -10.39 -1.12 -3.00
C ARG A 41 -11.36 -1.71 -4.03
N ASN A 42 -12.45 -1.01 -4.34
CA ASN A 42 -13.48 -1.46 -5.27
C ASN A 42 -13.02 -1.44 -6.73
N SER A 43 -11.99 -0.64 -7.05
CA SER A 43 -11.36 -0.63 -8.38
C SER A 43 -10.45 -1.82 -8.64
N LEU A 44 -10.14 -2.62 -7.61
CA LEU A 44 -9.22 -3.76 -7.68
C LEU A 44 -9.95 -5.08 -7.89
N GLU A 45 -9.29 -6.01 -8.57
CA GLU A 45 -9.72 -7.41 -8.60
C GLU A 45 -9.70 -8.02 -7.18
N PRO A 46 -10.52 -9.04 -6.89
CA PRO A 46 -10.68 -9.57 -5.53
C PRO A 46 -9.37 -9.94 -4.81
N GLU A 47 -8.39 -10.50 -5.54
CA GLU A 47 -7.09 -10.85 -5.00
C GLU A 47 -6.29 -9.58 -4.61
N LYS A 48 -6.19 -8.60 -5.52
CA LYS A 48 -5.51 -7.33 -5.26
C LYS A 48 -6.20 -6.50 -4.18
N ALA A 49 -7.53 -6.54 -4.11
CA ALA A 49 -8.28 -5.89 -3.03
C ALA A 49 -7.90 -6.47 -1.66
N SER A 50 -7.76 -7.80 -1.55
CA SER A 50 -7.29 -8.45 -0.33
C SER A 50 -5.84 -8.08 0.03
N GLU A 51 -4.96 -7.99 -0.97
CA GLU A 51 -3.58 -7.55 -0.76
C GLU A 51 -3.49 -6.10 -0.28
N PHE A 52 -4.32 -5.22 -0.86
CA PHE A 52 -4.45 -3.83 -0.44
C PHE A 52 -4.95 -3.70 1.00
N ASP A 53 -6.00 -4.44 1.39
CA ASP A 53 -6.50 -4.48 2.77
C ASP A 53 -5.39 -4.91 3.76
N LYS A 54 -4.64 -5.96 3.42
CA LYS A 54 -3.49 -6.43 4.22
C LYS A 54 -2.37 -5.39 4.28
N ALA A 55 -2.18 -4.61 3.22
CA ALA A 55 -1.17 -3.56 3.17
C ALA A 55 -1.51 -2.42 4.12
N LEU A 56 -2.77 -1.96 4.12
CA LEU A 56 -3.27 -0.95 5.07
C LEU A 56 -3.07 -1.41 6.52
N MET A 57 -3.38 -2.67 6.84
CA MET A 57 -3.14 -3.21 8.19
C MET A 57 -1.67 -3.13 8.59
N VAL A 58 -0.73 -3.53 7.72
CA VAL A 58 0.71 -3.48 8.02
C VAL A 58 1.19 -2.05 8.26
N ILE A 59 0.73 -1.11 7.45
CA ILE A 59 1.10 0.30 7.59
C ILE A 59 0.55 0.87 8.90
N GLY A 60 -0.69 0.51 9.24
CA GLY A 60 -1.28 0.82 10.54
C GLY A 60 -0.48 0.22 11.71
N PHE A 61 -0.11 -1.05 11.64
CA PHE A 61 0.69 -1.70 12.68
C PHE A 61 2.08 -1.10 12.82
N LYS A 62 2.77 -0.73 11.73
CA LYS A 62 4.05 0.02 11.83
C LYS A 62 3.85 1.34 12.56
N SER A 63 2.75 2.03 12.26
CA SER A 63 2.40 3.29 12.93
C SER A 63 2.14 3.10 14.43
N MET A 64 1.72 1.90 14.87
CA MET A 64 1.59 1.56 16.29
C MET A 64 2.92 1.08 16.91
N GLY A 65 3.69 0.26 16.20
CA GLY A 65 4.94 -0.34 16.67
C GLY A 65 6.11 0.64 16.79
N ASN A 66 6.16 1.69 15.96
CA ASN A 66 7.09 2.81 16.15
C ASN A 66 6.75 3.64 17.41
N VAL A 67 5.68 3.27 18.11
CA VAL A 67 4.92 4.17 18.96
C VAL A 67 4.42 3.46 20.22
N MET A 68 5.32 2.78 20.93
CA MET A 68 5.11 2.56 22.36
C MET A 68 5.38 3.85 23.18
N SER A 69 5.68 4.99 22.53
CA SER A 69 6.20 6.19 23.20
C SER A 69 5.66 7.56 22.72
N SER A 70 4.87 7.68 21.64
CA SER A 70 4.62 9.01 21.02
C SER A 70 3.23 9.31 20.39
N MET A 71 2.36 8.34 20.12
CA MET A 71 0.96 8.54 19.72
C MET A 71 0.13 8.18 20.93
N LYS A 72 -0.76 9.08 21.29
CA LYS A 72 -1.53 8.97 22.54
C LYS A 72 -2.95 8.50 22.28
N SER A 73 -3.41 8.50 21.02
CA SER A 73 -4.77 8.11 20.67
C SER A 73 -4.94 7.55 19.24
N PRO A 74 -6.07 6.88 18.96
CA PRO A 74 -6.44 6.43 17.60
C PRO A 74 -6.51 7.56 16.56
N GLU A 75 -6.83 8.78 16.99
CA GLU A 75 -6.90 9.95 16.11
C GLU A 75 -5.52 10.36 15.58
N ASP A 76 -4.47 10.27 16.42
CA ASP A 76 -3.09 10.52 16.00
C ASP A 76 -2.64 9.50 14.92
N MET A 77 -3.05 8.24 15.09
CA MET A 77 -2.79 7.18 14.14
C MET A 77 -3.49 7.45 12.80
N MET A 78 -4.76 7.84 12.84
CA MET A 78 -5.53 8.18 11.64
C MET A 78 -4.93 9.41 10.93
N ALA A 79 -4.54 10.44 11.68
CA ALA A 79 -3.88 11.63 11.12
C ALA A 79 -2.55 11.27 10.42
N LYS A 80 -1.76 10.37 11.02
CA LYS A 80 -0.53 9.87 10.40
C LYS A 80 -0.82 9.07 9.14
N MET A 81 -1.80 8.16 9.18
CA MET A 81 -2.16 7.36 8.01
C MET A 81 -2.65 8.23 6.86
N LYS A 82 -3.50 9.23 7.12
CA LYS A 82 -3.91 10.20 6.10
C LYS A 82 -2.70 10.86 5.45
N LYS A 83 -1.79 11.42 6.26
CA LYS A 83 -0.58 12.07 5.77
C LYS A 83 0.33 11.13 4.97
N ASP A 84 0.53 9.91 5.46
CA ASP A 84 1.47 8.97 4.87
C ASP A 84 0.91 8.32 3.59
N LEU A 85 -0.41 8.31 3.40
CA LEU A 85 -1.10 7.66 2.28
C LEU A 85 -1.73 8.62 1.27
N ASP A 86 -1.87 9.90 1.59
CA ASP A 86 -2.40 10.92 0.66
C ASP A 86 -1.68 10.90 -0.69
N GLY A 87 -2.45 10.91 -1.78
CA GLY A 87 -1.98 10.83 -3.16
C GLY A 87 -1.39 9.47 -3.55
N LYS A 88 -1.55 8.42 -2.73
CA LYS A 88 -1.09 7.07 -3.08
C LYS A 88 -2.19 6.24 -3.70
N ASN A 89 -1.86 5.54 -4.78
CA ASN A 89 -2.69 4.49 -5.34
C ASN A 89 -2.42 3.13 -4.69
N ALA A 90 -3.25 2.13 -5.02
CA ALA A 90 -3.16 0.77 -4.45
C ALA A 90 -1.76 0.15 -4.54
N GLU A 91 -1.08 0.28 -5.68
CA GLU A 91 0.23 -0.34 -5.91
C GLU A 91 1.30 0.27 -5.01
N GLN A 92 1.28 1.59 -4.85
CA GLN A 92 2.20 2.31 -3.97
C GLN A 92 1.98 1.94 -2.50
N VAL A 93 0.72 1.75 -2.09
CA VAL A 93 0.38 1.28 -0.73
C VAL A 93 0.87 -0.14 -0.50
N MET A 94 0.62 -1.06 -1.45
CA MET A 94 1.11 -2.45 -1.36
C MET A 94 2.64 -2.53 -1.35
N LYS A 95 3.32 -1.71 -2.16
CA LYS A 95 4.78 -1.58 -2.18
C LYS A 95 5.30 -1.09 -0.83
N MET A 96 4.71 -0.04 -0.27
CA MET A 96 5.08 0.46 1.05
C MET A 96 4.95 -0.62 2.12
N ALA A 97 3.84 -1.37 2.14
CA ALA A 97 3.66 -2.46 3.10
C ALA A 97 4.69 -3.59 2.93
N LYS A 98 5.12 -3.89 1.69
CA LYS A 98 6.19 -4.86 1.42
C LYS A 98 7.52 -4.38 1.99
N GLU A 99 7.89 -3.12 1.76
CA GLU A 99 9.12 -2.51 2.30
C GLU A 99 9.13 -2.56 3.83
N ILE A 100 8.02 -2.25 4.49
CA ILE A 100 7.86 -2.35 5.95
C ILE A 100 8.11 -3.77 6.46
N ARG A 101 7.56 -4.80 5.78
CA ARG A 101 7.78 -6.20 6.15
C ARG A 101 9.24 -6.62 5.96
N GLU A 102 9.88 -6.15 4.90
CA GLU A 102 11.29 -6.43 4.64
C GLU A 102 12.21 -5.75 5.66
N GLU A 103 11.92 -4.50 6.04
CA GLU A 103 12.59 -3.79 7.14
C GLU A 103 12.46 -4.56 8.46
N SER A 104 11.26 -5.05 8.77
CA SER A 104 10.97 -5.75 10.02
C SER A 104 11.67 -7.11 10.14
N LYS A 105 12.01 -7.75 9.01
CA LYS A 105 12.76 -9.02 8.98
C LYS A 105 14.28 -8.85 9.12
N LYS A 106 14.79 -7.64 8.89
CA LYS A 106 16.22 -7.32 8.98
C LYS A 106 16.67 -6.86 10.38
N LYS A 107 15.71 -6.54 11.25
CA LYS A 107 15.94 -6.29 12.68
C LYS A 107 15.90 -7.60 13.45
#